data_AF-L5M7S1-F1
#
_entry.id   AF-L5M7S1-F1
#
_cell.length_a   1.000
_cell.length_b   1.000
_cell.length_c   1.000
_cell.angle_alpha   90.00
_cell.angle_beta   90.00
_cell.angle_gamma   90.00
#
_symmetry.space_group_name_H-M   'P 1'
#
loop_
_entity.id
_entity.type
_entity.pdbx_description
1 polymer ?
#
loop_
_entity_poly.entity_id
_entity_poly.type
_entity_poly.pdbx_seq_one_letter_code
_entity_poly.pdbx_strand_id
1 'polypeptide(L)'
;MARGEEQRKELEALESMYPDSFTVLSENSPSFTITVTSEAGENDETVQTTLKFTYGHNLDTSDIQFLEDAGNSVEVDASSSQEIDDLELEDDEDDPDYYTADPGSDLTN
;
A
#
# COMPACT_ATOMS: atom_id res chain seq x y z
N MET A 1 21.69 -7.91 -0.81
CA MET A 1 21.28 -8.04 0.60
C MET A 1 20.91 -9.50 0.84
N ALA A 2 21.26 -10.06 1.99
CA ALA A 2 20.86 -11.43 2.32
C ALA A 2 19.42 -11.41 2.82
N ARG A 3 18.53 -12.26 2.30
CA ARG A 3 17.11 -12.33 2.67
C ARG A 3 16.85 -12.37 4.18
N GLY A 4 17.75 -13.00 4.95
CA GLY A 4 17.69 -13.03 6.41
C GLY A 4 17.98 -11.69 7.10
N GLU A 5 18.53 -10.69 6.42
CA GLU A 5 18.70 -9.33 6.94
C GLU A 5 17.43 -8.50 6.77
N GLU A 6 16.76 -8.62 5.62
CA GLU A 6 15.47 -7.95 5.36
C GLU A 6 14.38 -8.48 6.30
N GLN A 7 14.28 -9.81 6.45
CA GLN A 7 13.34 -10.43 7.39
C GLN A 7 13.57 -9.98 8.83
N ARG A 8 14.83 -9.86 9.27
CA ARG A 8 15.14 -9.36 10.63
C ARG A 8 14.73 -7.91 10.81
N LYS A 9 15.01 -7.06 9.81
CA LYS A 9 14.63 -5.64 9.85
C LYS A 9 13.11 -5.47 9.91
N GLU A 10 12.37 -6.28 9.17
CA GLU A 10 10.90 -6.28 9.22
C GLU A 10 10.40 -6.72 10.59
N LEU A 11 10.94 -7.79 11.18
CA LEU A 11 10.53 -8.24 12.51
C LEU A 11 10.80 -7.19 13.60
N GLU A 12 11.93 -6.49 13.53
CA GLU A 12 12.24 -5.37 14.41
C GLU A 12 11.21 -4.23 14.28
N ALA A 13 10.79 -3.93 13.04
CA ALA A 13 9.75 -2.93 12.79
C ALA A 13 8.38 -3.38 13.36
N LEU A 14 8.01 -4.65 13.20
CA LEU A 14 6.74 -5.19 13.72
C LEU A 14 6.70 -5.25 15.25
N GLU A 15 7.82 -5.59 15.89
CA GLU A 15 7.96 -5.53 17.35
C GLU A 15 7.78 -4.10 17.87
N SER A 16 8.27 -3.11 17.13
CA SER A 16 8.07 -1.69 17.46
C SER A 16 6.64 -1.19 17.18
N MET A 17 5.96 -1.68 16.15
CA MET A 17 4.60 -1.27 15.80
C MET A 17 3.54 -1.92 16.70
N TYR A 18 3.80 -3.13 17.18
CA TYR A 18 2.87 -3.94 17.96
C TYR A 18 3.52 -4.51 19.23
N PRO A 19 4.02 -3.66 20.16
CA PRO A 19 4.84 -4.09 21.29
C PRO A 19 4.14 -5.07 22.23
N ASP A 20 2.83 -4.93 22.41
CA ASP A 20 2.04 -5.76 23.33
C ASP A 20 1.33 -6.95 22.63
N SER A 21 1.32 -6.96 21.30
CA SER A 21 0.50 -7.89 20.51
C SER A 21 1.31 -8.80 19.58
N PHE A 22 2.62 -8.57 19.46
CA PHE A 22 3.53 -9.33 18.63
C PHE A 22 4.28 -10.39 19.46
N THR A 23 4.50 -11.57 18.89
CA THR A 23 5.28 -12.63 19.55
C THR A 23 6.02 -13.49 18.53
N VAL A 24 7.33 -13.64 18.70
CA VAL A 24 8.16 -14.55 17.88
C VAL A 24 8.03 -15.97 18.41
N LEU A 25 7.73 -16.93 17.54
CA LEU A 25 7.60 -18.36 17.87
C LEU A 25 8.88 -19.15 17.56
N SER A 26 9.60 -18.80 16.50
CA SER A 26 10.85 -19.45 16.11
C SER A 26 11.69 -18.53 15.23
N GLU A 27 13.01 -18.51 15.41
CA GLU A 27 13.96 -17.74 14.58
C GLU A 27 14.58 -18.55 13.44
N ASN A 28 14.73 -19.88 13.60
CA ASN A 28 15.35 -20.76 12.58
C ASN A 28 14.38 -21.11 11.44
N SER A 29 13.08 -20.97 11.68
CA SER A 29 12.02 -20.99 10.67
C SER A 29 11.10 -19.83 11.02
N PRO A 30 11.41 -18.62 10.54
CA PRO A 30 10.90 -17.40 11.15
C PRO A 30 9.38 -17.43 11.12
N SER A 31 8.79 -17.57 12.30
CA SER A 31 7.35 -17.68 12.50
C SER A 31 7.01 -16.87 13.72
N PHE A 32 5.91 -16.14 13.61
CA PHE A 32 5.48 -15.18 14.62
C PHE A 32 3.97 -15.09 14.63
N THR A 33 3.43 -14.48 15.67
CA THR A 33 2.00 -14.22 15.80
C THR A 33 1.74 -12.77 16.08
N ILE A 34 0.61 -12.27 15.56
CA ILE A 34 0.05 -10.98 15.92
C ILE A 34 -1.35 -11.21 16.47
N THR A 35 -1.60 -10.67 17.66
CA THR A 35 -2.93 -10.67 18.26
C THR A 35 -3.67 -9.41 17.84
N VAL A 36 -4.87 -9.57 17.30
CA VAL A 36 -5.75 -8.46 16.92
C VAL A 36 -7.00 -8.55 17.80
N THR A 37 -7.30 -7.46 18.48
CA THR A 37 -8.48 -7.33 19.32
C THR A 37 -9.38 -6.27 18.71
N SER A 38 -10.64 -6.61 18.48
CA SER A 38 -11.68 -5.67 18.08
C SER A 38 -11.87 -4.60 19.16
N GLU A 39 -12.35 -3.44 18.74
CA GLU A 39 -12.95 -2.50 19.68
C GLU A 39 -14.11 -3.14 20.44
N ALA A 40 -14.36 -2.65 21.65
CA ALA A 40 -15.46 -3.10 22.49
C ALA A 40 -16.79 -2.71 21.83
N GLY A 41 -17.65 -3.70 21.59
CA GLY A 41 -18.97 -3.47 21.06
C GLY A 41 -19.92 -2.85 22.08
N GLU A 42 -21.20 -2.74 21.70
CA GLU A 42 -22.25 -2.13 22.53
C GLU A 42 -22.47 -2.81 23.90
N ASN A 43 -22.02 -4.06 24.04
CA ASN A 43 -22.11 -4.84 25.29
C ASN A 43 -20.78 -4.90 26.06
N ASP A 44 -19.82 -4.02 25.77
CA ASP A 44 -18.44 -4.07 26.31
C ASP A 44 -17.70 -5.38 25.97
N GLU A 45 -18.18 -6.11 24.96
CA GLU A 45 -17.56 -7.36 24.49
C GLU A 45 -16.50 -7.06 23.41
N THR A 46 -15.34 -7.73 23.51
CA THR A 46 -14.29 -7.66 22.51
C THR A 46 -14.06 -9.04 21.89
N VAL A 47 -13.74 -9.07 20.60
CA VAL A 47 -13.33 -10.29 19.89
C VAL A 47 -11.83 -10.21 19.66
N GLN A 48 -11.11 -11.23 20.08
CA GLN A 48 -9.67 -11.35 19.85
C GLN A 48 -9.40 -12.51 18.89
N THR A 49 -8.48 -12.29 17.95
CA THR A 49 -7.96 -13.31 17.05
C THR A 49 -6.44 -13.28 17.04
N THR A 50 -5.80 -14.44 16.94
CA THR A 50 -4.33 -14.55 16.84
C THR A 50 -3.98 -15.05 15.45
N LEU A 51 -3.34 -14.20 14.67
CA LEU A 51 -2.86 -14.51 13.32
C LEU A 51 -1.45 -15.09 13.42
N LYS A 52 -1.21 -16.24 12.81
CA LYS A 52 0.11 -16.88 12.76
C LYS A 52 0.71 -16.74 11.37
N PHE A 53 1.91 -16.18 11.32
CA PHE A 53 2.71 -16.00 10.11
C PHE A 53 3.92 -16.91 10.13
N THR A 54 4.37 -17.33 8.95
CA THR A 54 5.59 -18.13 8.78
C THR A 54 6.23 -17.72 7.48
N TYR A 55 7.49 -17.27 7.54
CA TYR A 55 8.27 -16.91 6.37
C TYR A 55 8.67 -18.18 5.62
N GLY A 56 7.91 -18.53 4.60
CA GLY A 56 8.26 -19.61 3.67
C GLY A 56 9.35 -19.17 2.69
N HIS A 57 10.09 -20.13 2.12
CA HIS A 57 11.09 -19.86 1.07
C HIS A 57 10.47 -19.36 -0.25
N ASN A 58 9.16 -19.58 -0.46
CA ASN A 58 8.47 -19.32 -1.73
C ASN A 58 7.45 -18.17 -1.66
N LEU A 59 7.39 -17.37 -0.59
CA LEU A 59 6.42 -16.26 -0.55
C LEU A 59 6.77 -15.21 -1.62
N ASP A 60 8.06 -14.89 -1.77
CA ASP A 60 8.54 -13.93 -2.78
C ASP A 60 8.40 -14.43 -4.24
N THR A 61 8.37 -15.75 -4.46
CA THR A 61 8.32 -16.35 -5.81
C THR A 61 6.94 -16.83 -6.21
N SER A 62 6.08 -17.22 -5.26
CA SER A 62 4.74 -17.75 -5.56
C SER A 62 3.83 -16.69 -6.16
N ASP A 63 3.91 -15.44 -5.69
CA ASP A 63 3.07 -14.35 -6.22
C ASP A 63 3.40 -14.03 -7.70
N ILE A 64 4.69 -14.07 -8.06
CA ILE A 64 5.15 -13.83 -9.44
C ILE A 64 4.85 -15.03 -10.34
N GLN A 65 5.10 -16.25 -9.85
CA GLN A 65 4.83 -17.47 -10.62
C GLN A 65 3.33 -17.70 -10.85
N PHE A 66 2.46 -17.20 -9.96
CA PHE A 66 1.01 -17.22 -10.16
C PHE A 66 0.57 -16.34 -11.33
N LEU A 67 1.21 -15.17 -11.49
CA LEU A 67 0.97 -14.29 -12.64
C LEU A 67 1.52 -14.89 -13.95
N GLU A 68 2.66 -15.59 -13.89
CA GLU A 68 3.27 -16.24 -15.05
C GLU A 68 2.51 -17.50 -15.52
N ASP A 69 2.04 -18.35 -14.60
CA ASP A 69 1.28 -19.58 -14.92
C ASP A 69 -0.14 -19.26 -15.43
N ALA A 70 -0.74 -18.15 -14.95
CA ALA A 70 -2.06 -17.71 -15.40
C ALA A 70 -2.09 -17.23 -16.86
N GLY A 71 -0.95 -17.04 -17.53
CA GLY A 71 -0.89 -16.55 -18.92
C GLY A 71 -1.67 -15.24 -19.14
N ASN A 72 -1.95 -14.50 -18.07
CA ASN A 72 -2.87 -13.38 -18.06
C ASN A 72 -2.09 -12.11 -18.41
N SER A 73 -1.87 -11.88 -19.71
CA SER A 73 -1.68 -10.52 -20.18
C SER A 73 -2.94 -9.75 -19.82
N VAL A 74 -2.85 -8.84 -18.85
CA VAL A 74 -3.95 -7.89 -18.60
C VAL A 74 -4.07 -7.02 -19.86
N GLU A 75 -5.02 -7.36 -20.72
CA GLU A 75 -5.28 -6.58 -21.92
C GLU A 75 -5.98 -5.30 -21.45
N VAL A 76 -5.28 -4.17 -21.59
CA VAL A 76 -5.85 -2.86 -21.34
C VAL A 76 -6.84 -2.56 -22.45
N ASP A 77 -8.13 -2.68 -22.16
CA ASP A 77 -9.16 -2.24 -23.10
C ASP A 77 -9.15 -0.71 -23.14
N ALA A 78 -8.60 -0.17 -24.22
CA ALA A 78 -8.50 1.28 -24.43
C ALA A 78 -9.87 1.96 -24.57
N SER A 79 -10.99 1.24 -24.51
CA SER A 79 -12.33 1.87 -24.42
C SER A 79 -12.52 2.66 -23.13
N SER A 80 -11.69 2.45 -22.10
CA SER A 80 -11.68 3.28 -20.88
C SER A 80 -10.78 4.53 -20.99
N SER A 81 -9.97 4.65 -22.04
CA SER A 81 -9.26 5.88 -22.35
C SER A 81 -10.19 6.80 -23.12
N GLN A 82 -10.68 7.86 -22.48
CA GLN A 82 -11.33 8.95 -23.20
C GLN A 82 -10.26 9.62 -24.06
N GLU A 83 -10.44 9.68 -25.38
CA GLU A 83 -9.58 10.47 -26.27
C GLU A 83 -9.67 11.92 -25.80
N ILE A 84 -8.52 12.59 -25.64
CA ILE A 84 -8.49 13.99 -25.16
C ILE A 84 -9.33 14.90 -26.08
N ASP A 85 -9.49 14.53 -27.36
CA ASP A 85 -10.36 15.20 -28.33
C ASP A 85 -11.87 15.01 -28.09
N ASP A 86 -12.30 13.97 -27.36
CA ASP A 86 -13.71 13.72 -27.00
C ASP A 86 -14.09 14.39 -25.65
N LEU A 87 -13.12 15.03 -24.99
CA LEU A 87 -13.39 15.93 -23.88
C LEU A 87 -13.83 17.26 -24.46
N GLU A 88 -15.15 17.49 -24.55
CA GLU A 88 -15.71 18.83 -24.72
C GLU A 88 -15.35 19.65 -23.46
N LEU A 89 -14.14 20.19 -23.41
CA LEU A 89 -13.78 21.22 -22.44
C LEU A 89 -14.62 22.44 -22.80
N GLU A 90 -15.65 22.71 -22.00
CA GLU A 90 -16.31 24.00 -22.04
C GLU A 90 -15.20 25.04 -21.82
N ASP A 91 -14.94 25.84 -22.85
CA ASP A 91 -14.01 26.98 -22.79
C ASP A 91 -14.68 28.02 -21.88
N ASP A 92 -14.69 27.73 -20.57
CA ASP A 92 -15.13 28.65 -19.54
C ASP A 92 -14.05 29.72 -19.41
N GLU A 93 -13.96 30.60 -20.41
CA GLU A 93 -13.18 31.85 -20.42
C GLU A 93 -13.65 32.86 -19.33
N ASP A 94 -14.47 32.40 -18.38
CA ASP A 94 -15.04 33.14 -17.26
C ASP A 94 -14.73 32.45 -15.91
N ASP A 95 -13.62 31.69 -15.80
CA ASP A 95 -13.06 31.32 -14.50
C ASP A 95 -12.30 32.52 -13.89
N PRO A 96 -12.86 33.20 -12.87
CA PRO A 96 -12.25 34.39 -12.27
C PRO A 96 -10.99 34.07 -11.44
N ASP A 97 -10.67 32.80 -11.23
CA ASP A 97 -9.48 32.38 -10.48
C ASP A 97 -8.24 32.23 -11.39
N TYR A 98 -8.31 32.63 -12.66
CA TYR A 98 -7.15 32.85 -13.52
C TYR A 98 -6.39 34.10 -13.04
N TYR A 99 -5.71 33.98 -11.90
CA TYR A 99 -4.63 34.87 -11.51
C TYR A 99 -3.56 34.80 -12.60
N THR A 100 -3.71 35.67 -13.60
CA THR A 100 -2.64 36.03 -14.52
C THR A 100 -1.56 36.62 -13.64
N ALA A 101 -0.53 35.84 -13.33
CA ALA A 101 0.65 36.34 -12.68
C ALA A 101 1.19 37.47 -13.56
N ASP A 102 0.95 38.70 -13.12
CA ASP A 102 1.38 39.92 -13.79
C ASP A 102 2.90 39.81 -14.06
N PRO A 103 3.36 39.86 -15.33
CA PRO A 103 4.79 39.80 -15.63
C PRO A 103 5.52 41.12 -15.31
N GLY A 104 4.89 42.02 -14.57
CA GLY A 104 5.41 43.31 -14.14
C GLY A 104 5.93 43.33 -12.71
N SER A 105 6.43 42.21 -12.17
CA SER A 105 7.20 42.23 -10.93
C SER A 105 8.58 42.86 -11.15
N ASP A 106 8.56 44.19 -11.23
CA ASP A 106 9.46 45.11 -10.56
C ASP A 106 10.95 44.95 -10.86
N LEU A 107 11.38 45.48 -12.01
CA LEU A 107 12.68 46.15 -12.07
C LEU A 107 12.59 47.44 -11.21
N THR A 108 12.87 47.32 -9.91
CA THR A 108 13.35 48.48 -9.14
C THR A 108 14.80 48.28 -8.70
N ASN A 109 15.64 48.92 -9.50
CA ASN A 109 16.92 49.56 -9.20
C ASN A 109 17.85 48.96 -8.13
#